data_AF-A0A146G120-F1
#
_entry.id   AF-A0A146G120-F1
#
_cell.length_a   1.000
_cell.length_b   1.000
_cell.length_c   1.000
_cell.angle_alpha   90.00
_cell.angle_beta   90.00
_cell.angle_gamma   90.00
#
_symmetry.space_group_name_H-M   'P 1'
#
loop_
_entity.id
_entity.type
_entity.pdbx_description
1 polymer ?
#
loop_
_entity_poly.entity_id
_entity_poly.type
_entity_poly.pdbx_seq_one_letter_code
_entity_poly.pdbx_strand_id
1 'polypeptide(L)'
;MLSFSTYFEDVAYTPPDAVFELTKDYIVDPDTRKVNLGQGRYKYNYGNPWILPAVKAVKEAIKDCEHEYLLILGHPEFQRLDTELVFNMASSAIRESRIGALMKERRLFPLFHAAYLGLTSGNYNEDAYAIRYFA
;
A
#
# COMPACT_ATOMS: atom_id res chain seq x y z
N MET A 1 44.79 28.74 -5.69
CA MET A 1 43.99 27.51 -5.86
C MET A 1 42.54 27.97 -5.92
N LEU A 2 41.88 27.85 -7.08
CA LEU A 2 40.50 28.32 -7.25
C LEU A 2 39.55 27.32 -6.57
N SER A 3 38.77 27.78 -5.59
CA SER A 3 37.72 27.00 -4.96
C SER A 3 36.52 26.94 -5.90
N PHE A 4 36.12 25.75 -6.32
CA PHE A 4 34.90 25.55 -7.08
C PHE A 4 33.76 25.31 -6.10
N SER A 5 32.81 26.25 -6.02
CA SER A 5 31.56 26.01 -5.30
C SER A 5 30.60 25.22 -6.18
N THR A 6 30.16 24.04 -5.76
CA THR A 6 29.15 23.27 -6.49
C THR A 6 27.74 23.76 -6.14
N TYR A 7 26.82 23.68 -7.11
CA TYR A 7 25.40 24.06 -6.93
C TYR A 7 24.71 23.32 -5.76
N PHE A 8 25.28 22.20 -5.31
CA PHE A 8 24.72 21.36 -4.25
C PHE A 8 25.41 21.50 -2.88
N GLU A 9 26.36 22.44 -2.73
CA GLU A 9 27.11 22.60 -1.46
C GLU A 9 26.21 22.91 -0.26
N ASP A 10 25.14 23.69 -0.49
CA ASP A 10 24.22 24.09 0.56
C ASP A 10 23.01 23.16 0.70
N VAL A 11 23.01 22.00 0.03
CA VAL A 11 21.91 21.03 0.15
C VAL A 11 21.96 20.42 1.55
N ALA A 12 20.96 20.75 2.37
CA ALA A 12 20.82 20.21 3.71
C ALA A 12 20.65 18.68 3.66
N TYR A 13 21.41 17.98 4.49
CA TYR A 13 21.24 16.54 4.68
C TYR A 13 19.85 16.25 5.25
N THR A 14 19.13 15.32 4.62
CA THR A 14 17.87 14.79 5.16
C THR A 14 18.16 13.43 5.78
N PRO A 15 17.88 13.23 7.08
CA PRO A 15 18.09 11.94 7.72
C PRO A 15 17.22 10.86 7.08
N PRO A 16 17.70 9.60 7.05
CA PRO A 16 16.93 8.49 6.53
C PRO A 16 15.68 8.25 7.37
N ASP A 17 14.66 7.68 6.75
CA ASP A 17 13.48 7.22 7.47
C ASP A 17 13.85 6.06 8.41
N ALA A 18 13.39 6.15 9.66
CA ALA A 18 13.77 5.22 10.73
C ALA A 18 13.39 3.76 10.42
N VAL A 19 12.32 3.52 9.67
CA VAL A 19 11.89 2.16 9.29
C VAL A 19 12.88 1.54 8.28
N PHE A 20 13.39 2.35 7.36
CA PHE A 20 14.41 1.92 6.40
C PHE A 20 15.78 1.76 7.04
N GLU A 21 16.15 2.65 7.97
CA GLU A 21 17.40 2.53 8.72
C GLU A 21 17.45 1.25 9.56
N LEU A 22 16.39 0.94 10.30
CA LEU A 22 16.28 -0.32 11.06
C LEU A 22 16.37 -1.56 10.15
N THR A 23 15.82 -1.48 8.94
CA THR A 23 15.91 -2.59 7.97
C THR A 23 17.33 -2.76 7.46
N LYS A 24 18.04 -1.66 7.22
CA LYS A 24 19.46 -1.67 6.81
C LYS A 24 20.32 -2.31 7.90
N ASP A 25 20.13 -1.90 9.15
CA ASP A 25 20.86 -2.46 10.31
C ASP A 25 20.60 -3.96 10.46
N TYR A 26 19.34 -4.39 10.34
CA TYR A 26 18.98 -5.80 10.32
C TYR A 26 19.68 -6.59 9.20
N ILE A 27 19.82 -6.02 7.99
CA ILE A 27 20.44 -6.73 6.87
C ILE A 27 21.92 -7.01 7.17
N VAL A 28 22.64 -6.04 7.72
CA VAL A 28 24.09 -6.13 7.96
C VAL A 28 24.46 -6.81 9.28
N ASP A 29 23.53 -6.97 10.21
CA ASP A 29 23.74 -7.68 11.47
C ASP A 29 24.16 -9.15 11.22
N PRO A 30 25.33 -9.62 11.67
CA PRO A 30 25.78 -10.99 11.45
C PRO A 30 25.13 -12.02 12.40
N ASP A 31 24.41 -11.62 13.45
CA ASP A 31 23.81 -12.57 14.40
C ASP A 31 22.77 -13.44 13.69
N THR A 32 22.94 -14.76 13.75
CA THR A 32 22.03 -15.73 13.13
C THR A 32 20.67 -15.83 13.81
N ARG A 33 20.52 -15.23 15.00
CA ARG A 33 19.27 -15.18 15.78
C ARG A 33 18.53 -13.85 15.60
N LYS A 34 19.01 -12.95 14.74
CA LYS A 34 18.38 -11.65 14.49
C LYS A 34 16.94 -11.79 14.01
N VAL A 35 16.07 -10.89 14.47
CA VAL A 35 14.65 -10.85 14.10
C VAL A 35 14.32 -9.45 13.60
N ASN A 36 13.69 -9.35 12.42
CA ASN A 36 13.20 -8.08 11.90
C ASN A 36 11.70 -7.91 12.21
N LEU A 37 11.42 -7.00 13.15
CA LEU A 37 10.08 -6.54 13.54
C LEU A 37 9.83 -5.07 13.14
N GLY A 38 10.65 -4.52 12.24
CA GLY A 38 10.58 -3.11 11.82
C GLY A 38 9.54 -2.88 10.73
N GLN A 39 9.86 -3.29 9.50
CA GLN A 39 8.89 -3.22 8.40
C GLN A 39 7.81 -4.27 8.59
N GLY A 40 6.53 -3.90 8.55
CA GLY A 40 5.43 -4.87 8.63
C GLY A 40 5.19 -5.63 7.33
N ARG A 41 6.25 -6.06 6.64
CA ARG A 41 6.07 -7.02 5.54
C ARG A 41 5.53 -8.31 6.12
N TYR A 42 4.41 -8.78 5.56
CA TYR A 42 3.90 -10.09 5.92
C TYR A 42 4.91 -11.16 5.53
N LYS A 43 5.28 -11.98 6.51
CA LYS A 43 6.25 -13.06 6.37
C LYS A 43 5.54 -14.38 6.65
N TYR A 44 5.91 -15.39 5.87
CA TYR A 44 5.53 -16.76 6.13
C TYR A 44 6.51 -17.43 7.11
N ASN A 45 6.40 -18.74 7.26
CA ASN A 45 7.31 -19.56 8.06
C ASN A 45 8.78 -19.22 7.78
N TYR A 46 9.56 -19.12 8.86
CA TYR A 46 10.99 -18.81 8.86
C TYR A 46 11.37 -17.44 8.27
N GLY A 47 10.45 -16.48 8.27
CA GLY A 47 10.74 -15.09 7.91
C GLY A 47 10.78 -14.80 6.41
N ASN A 48 10.35 -15.74 5.58
CA ASN A 48 10.32 -15.61 4.13
C ASN A 48 9.18 -14.68 3.66
N PRO A 49 9.37 -13.89 2.59
CA PRO A 49 8.27 -13.15 1.98
C PRO A 49 7.14 -14.10 1.53
N TRP A 50 5.89 -13.71 1.77
CA TRP A 50 4.74 -14.46 1.30
C TRP A 50 4.11 -13.76 0.10
N ILE A 51 3.99 -14.49 -1.02
CA ILE A 51 3.22 -14.05 -2.18
C ILE A 51 1.91 -14.82 -2.19
N LEU A 52 0.78 -14.11 -2.11
CA LEU A 52 -0.55 -14.72 -2.10
C LEU A 52 -0.76 -15.58 -3.36
N PRO A 53 -1.37 -16.78 -3.23
CA PRO A 53 -1.67 -17.64 -4.39
C PRO A 53 -2.46 -16.92 -5.50
N ALA A 54 -3.44 -16.09 -5.13
CA ALA A 54 -4.21 -15.28 -6.09
C ALA A 54 -3.31 -14.32 -6.89
N VAL A 55 -2.35 -13.67 -6.23
CA VAL A 55 -1.39 -12.77 -6.89
C VAL A 55 -0.45 -13.55 -7.80
N LYS A 56 0.00 -14.74 -7.41
CA LYS A 56 0.80 -15.62 -8.28
C LYS A 56 0.03 -15.99 -9.55
N ALA A 57 -1.23 -16.41 -9.40
CA ALA A 57 -2.08 -16.80 -10.53
C ALA A 57 -2.31 -15.64 -11.50
N VAL A 58 -2.64 -14.46 -10.98
CA VAL A 58 -2.87 -13.27 -11.83
C VAL A 58 -1.58 -12.84 -12.54
N LYS A 59 -0.42 -12.84 -11.86
CA LYS A 59 0.86 -12.50 -12.50
C LYS A 59 1.17 -13.39 -13.70
N GLU A 60 0.87 -14.69 -13.61
CA GLU A 60 1.01 -15.59 -14.76
C GLU A 60 -0.01 -15.27 -15.85
N ALA A 61 -1.27 -15.01 -15.47
CA ALA A 61 -2.34 -14.69 -16.42
C ALA A 61 -2.12 -13.38 -17.20
N ILE A 62 -1.43 -12.40 -16.61
CA ILE A 62 -1.18 -11.07 -17.21
C ILE A 62 0.25 -10.88 -17.70
N LYS A 63 1.06 -11.93 -17.76
CA LYS A 63 2.50 -11.82 -18.06
C LYS A 63 2.81 -11.12 -19.38
N ASP A 64 1.91 -11.23 -20.35
CA ASP A 64 2.03 -10.68 -21.71
C ASP A 64 1.01 -9.55 -21.96
N CYS A 65 0.64 -8.78 -20.93
CA CYS A 65 -0.29 -7.67 -21.10
C CYS A 65 0.33 -6.44 -21.79
N GLU A 66 -0.52 -5.64 -22.43
CA GLU A 66 -0.13 -4.36 -23.02
C GLU A 66 0.21 -3.32 -21.94
N HIS A 67 1.09 -2.37 -22.26
CA HIS A 67 1.61 -1.34 -21.35
C HIS A 67 1.20 0.09 -21.72
N GLU A 68 0.08 0.25 -22.42
CA GLU A 68 -0.44 1.55 -22.82
C GLU A 68 -0.90 2.40 -21.62
N TYR A 69 -1.00 3.72 -21.85
CA TYR A 69 -1.46 4.64 -20.83
C TYR A 69 -2.89 4.32 -20.38
N LEU A 70 -3.07 4.28 -19.06
CA LEU A 70 -4.40 4.32 -18.45
C LEU A 70 -4.98 5.73 -18.52
N LEU A 71 -6.28 5.83 -18.23
CA LEU A 71 -6.92 7.12 -17.97
C LEU A 71 -6.26 7.83 -16.78
N ILE A 72 -6.43 9.15 -16.69
CA ILE A 72 -5.89 9.97 -15.58
C ILE A 72 -6.32 9.42 -14.21
N LEU A 73 -7.55 8.89 -14.11
CA LEU A 73 -8.08 8.31 -12.87
C LEU A 73 -7.68 6.83 -12.67
N GLY A 74 -6.98 6.23 -13.62
CA GLY A 74 -6.62 4.80 -13.63
C GLY A 74 -7.66 3.92 -14.32
N HIS A 75 -7.57 2.61 -14.10
CA HIS A 75 -8.45 1.61 -14.73
C HIS A 75 -9.85 1.64 -14.08
N PRO A 76 -10.96 1.89 -14.82
CA PRO A 76 -12.30 2.03 -14.23
C PRO A 76 -12.76 0.82 -13.42
N GLU A 77 -12.49 -0.39 -13.92
CA GLU A 77 -12.88 -1.61 -13.21
C GLU A 77 -12.08 -1.81 -11.91
N PHE A 78 -10.82 -1.36 -11.87
CA PHE A 78 -10.01 -1.42 -10.66
C PHE A 78 -10.58 -0.46 -9.60
N GLN A 79 -10.94 0.76 -10.00
CA GLN A 79 -11.60 1.73 -9.11
C GLN A 79 -12.92 1.17 -8.54
N ARG A 80 -13.74 0.56 -9.40
CA ARG A 80 -15.02 -0.04 -8.99
C ARG A 80 -14.82 -1.17 -7.97
N LEU A 81 -13.91 -2.10 -8.26
CA LEU A 81 -13.61 -3.24 -7.40
C LEU A 81 -12.94 -2.82 -6.08
N ASP A 82 -12.04 -1.83 -6.10
CA ASP A 82 -11.41 -1.28 -4.89
C ASP A 82 -12.44 -0.58 -3.99
N THR A 83 -13.34 0.21 -4.59
CA THR A 83 -14.45 0.85 -3.87
C THR A 83 -15.37 -0.20 -3.23
N GLU A 84 -15.70 -1.26 -3.97
CA GLU A 84 -16.50 -2.38 -3.48
C GLU A 84 -15.79 -3.13 -2.34
N LEU A 85 -14.49 -3.39 -2.47
CA LEU A 85 -13.68 -4.03 -1.43
C LEU A 85 -13.69 -3.22 -0.13
N VAL A 86 -13.49 -1.91 -0.23
CA VAL A 86 -13.37 -1.00 0.92
C VAL A 86 -14.72 -0.78 1.60
N PHE A 87 -15.79 -0.55 0.83
CA PHE A 87 -17.06 -0.06 1.37
C PHE A 87 -18.22 -1.06 1.35
N ASN A 88 -18.10 -2.18 0.63
CA ASN A 88 -19.16 -3.14 0.32
C ASN A 88 -20.33 -2.52 -0.49
N MET A 89 -20.74 -3.18 -1.57
CA MET A 89 -21.84 -2.75 -2.45
C MET A 89 -23.20 -2.63 -1.75
N ALA A 90 -23.38 -3.24 -0.57
CA ALA A 90 -24.58 -3.09 0.24
C ALA A 90 -24.70 -1.69 0.89
N SER A 91 -23.61 -0.93 1.00
CA SER A 91 -23.63 0.43 1.54
C SER A 91 -24.48 1.36 0.67
N SER A 92 -25.45 2.05 1.29
CA SER A 92 -26.30 3.04 0.60
C SER A 92 -25.46 4.18 0.02
N ALA A 93 -24.37 4.57 0.67
CA ALA A 93 -23.46 5.61 0.20
C ALA A 93 -22.75 5.24 -1.11
N ILE A 94 -22.47 3.95 -1.33
CA ILE A 94 -21.90 3.43 -2.59
C ILE A 94 -22.96 3.35 -3.68
N ARG A 95 -24.13 2.78 -3.37
CA ARG A 95 -25.24 2.66 -4.32
C ARG A 95 -25.71 4.03 -4.84
N GLU A 96 -25.70 5.03 -3.98
CA GLU A 96 -26.10 6.40 -4.32
C GLU A 96 -24.94 7.23 -4.89
N SER A 97 -23.74 6.66 -5.06
CA SER A 97 -22.52 7.36 -5.52
C SER A 97 -22.20 8.63 -4.70
N ARG A 98 -22.48 8.61 -3.39
CA ARG A 98 -22.42 9.79 -2.52
C ARG A 98 -21.07 10.02 -1.86
N ILE A 99 -20.19 9.02 -1.78
CA ILE A 99 -18.94 9.14 -1.01
C ILE A 99 -18.07 10.30 -1.53
N GLY A 100 -17.83 10.36 -2.84
CA GLY A 100 -17.05 11.46 -3.44
C GLY A 100 -17.72 12.83 -3.27
N ALA A 101 -19.04 12.91 -3.41
CA ALA A 101 -19.80 14.14 -3.22
C ALA A 101 -19.75 14.62 -1.76
N LEU A 102 -19.93 13.72 -0.79
CA LEU A 102 -19.86 14.00 0.64
C LEU A 102 -18.44 14.42 1.06
N MET A 103 -17.41 13.74 0.58
CA MET A 103 -16.01 14.13 0.86
C MET A 103 -15.73 15.55 0.35
N LYS A 104 -16.20 15.89 -0.85
CA LYS A 104 -16.06 17.23 -1.41
C LYS A 104 -16.86 18.28 -0.62
N GLU A 105 -18.14 18.01 -0.34
CA GLU A 105 -19.02 18.90 0.45
C GLU A 105 -18.42 19.19 1.83
N ARG A 106 -17.93 18.14 2.49
CA ARG A 106 -17.40 18.21 3.85
C ARG A 106 -15.92 18.59 3.89
N ARG A 107 -15.30 18.87 2.73
CA ARG A 107 -13.87 19.18 2.59
C ARG A 107 -12.98 18.13 3.28
N LEU A 108 -13.39 16.88 3.23
CA LEU A 108 -12.68 15.75 3.80
C LEU A 108 -11.63 15.27 2.81
N PHE A 109 -10.43 15.00 3.33
CA PHE A 109 -9.40 14.27 2.61
C PHE A 109 -9.48 12.80 3.05
N PRO A 110 -9.95 11.87 2.19
CA PRO A 110 -9.94 10.46 2.54
C PRO A 110 -8.50 9.99 2.70
N LEU A 111 -8.15 9.52 3.90
CA LEU A 111 -6.88 8.86 4.14
C LEU A 111 -7.16 7.46 4.68
N PHE A 112 -7.09 6.47 3.80
CA PHE A 112 -7.09 5.07 4.19
C PHE A 112 -5.65 4.61 4.34
N HIS A 113 -5.14 4.65 5.57
CA HIS A 113 -3.87 4.02 5.90
C HIS A 113 -4.11 2.56 6.30
N ALA A 114 -4.25 1.70 5.29
CA ALA A 114 -4.44 0.27 5.47
C ALA A 114 -3.10 -0.47 5.46
N ALA A 115 -2.18 -0.08 6.34
CA ALA A 115 -0.94 -0.83 6.51
C ALA A 115 -1.30 -2.21 7.09
N TYR A 116 -1.00 -3.25 6.31
CA TYR A 116 -1.19 -4.64 6.72
C TYR A 116 -2.66 -5.02 6.95
N LEU A 117 -3.58 -4.52 6.11
CA LEU A 117 -4.92 -5.11 5.99
C LEU A 117 -4.74 -6.57 5.55
N GLY A 118 -4.62 -7.44 6.54
CA GLY A 118 -4.36 -8.84 6.34
C GLY A 118 -5.62 -9.44 5.77
N LEU A 119 -5.54 -9.98 4.56
CA LEU A 119 -6.56 -10.89 4.06
C LEU A 119 -6.41 -12.27 4.73
N THR A 120 -6.40 -12.27 6.06
CA THR A 120 -5.96 -13.42 6.87
C THR A 120 -7.07 -14.43 7.09
N SER A 121 -8.34 -13.99 7.08
CA SER A 121 -9.47 -14.93 7.19
C SER A 121 -9.73 -15.69 5.89
N GLY A 122 -9.24 -15.17 4.76
CA GLY A 122 -9.58 -15.66 3.43
C GLY A 122 -10.96 -15.20 2.94
N ASN A 123 -11.65 -14.36 3.72
CA ASN A 123 -12.93 -13.76 3.40
C ASN A 123 -12.81 -12.24 3.38
N TYR A 124 -12.86 -11.65 2.19
CA TYR A 124 -12.73 -10.21 1.96
C TYR A 124 -13.75 -9.39 2.76
N ASN A 125 -14.98 -9.90 2.93
CA ASN A 125 -15.99 -9.18 3.69
C ASN A 125 -15.57 -9.08 5.15
N GLU A 126 -15.07 -10.15 5.75
CA GLU A 126 -14.61 -10.14 7.14
C GLU A 126 -13.39 -9.24 7.31
N ASP A 127 -12.39 -9.38 6.44
CA ASP A 127 -11.12 -8.65 6.56
C ASP A 127 -11.29 -7.12 6.34
N ALA A 128 -12.27 -6.68 5.53
CA ALA A 128 -12.55 -5.26 5.30
C ALA A 128 -13.57 -4.64 6.28
N TYR A 129 -14.04 -5.38 7.30
CA TYR A 129 -15.11 -4.92 8.20
C TYR A 129 -14.80 -3.60 8.92
N ALA A 130 -13.56 -3.43 9.41
CA ALA A 130 -13.17 -2.24 10.17
C ALA A 130 -13.32 -0.94 9.36
N ILE A 131 -13.08 -0.98 8.04
CA ILE A 131 -13.23 0.20 7.19
C ILE A 131 -14.70 0.56 7.02
N ARG A 132 -15.58 -0.44 6.93
CA ARG A 132 -17.03 -0.21 6.81
C ARG A 132 -17.68 0.38 8.04
N TYR A 133 -17.03 0.32 9.21
CA TYR A 133 -17.52 1.02 10.40
C TYR A 133 -17.54 2.55 10.21
N PHE A 134 -16.71 3.08 9.30
CA PHE A 134 -16.63 4.51 9.01
C PHE A 134 -17.56 4.97 7.88
N ALA A 135 -18.31 4.05 7.25
CA ALA A 135 -19.13 4.28 6.06
C ALA A 135 -20.63 4.45 6.39
#